data_AF-A0A816LV14-F1
#
_entry.id   AF-A0A816LV14-F1
#
_cell.length_a   1.000
_cell.length_b   1.000
_cell.length_c   1.000
_cell.angle_alpha   90.00
_cell.angle_beta   90.00
_cell.angle_gamma   90.00
#
_symmetry.space_group_name_H-M   'P 1'
#
loop_
_entity.id
_entity.type
_entity.pdbx_description
1 polymer ?
#
loop_
_entity_poly.entity_id
_entity_poly.type
_entity_poly.pdbx_seq_one_letter_code
_entity_poly.pdbx_strand_id
1 'polypeptide(L)'
;QGYDGANVVAGRLGGVQKLIRDIVPRANYVHCSNHSLDLVLAVAYYLVESGDSETSGLARSYRKALTDIDFVIPLIVVNRVFCTTKPYAEQLQKPTCDLLKCYQSMEHPSTYLAELIYDDNQVNELYNKFTKFIELNEIDNCLSRTASRRYESVKDYFIDVYRTFTQVKYVRWETV
;
A
#
# COMPACT_ATOMS: atom_id res chain seq x y z
N GLN A 1 4.32 -8.91 -6.26
CA GLN A 1 5.07 -7.85 -6.97
C GLN A 1 4.05 -7.01 -7.73
N GLY A 2 4.08 -5.69 -7.54
CA GLY A 2 3.28 -4.76 -8.35
C GLY A 2 4.05 -4.46 -9.63
N TYR A 3 3.48 -4.79 -10.79
CA TYR A 3 4.12 -4.58 -12.08
C TYR A 3 3.61 -3.31 -12.74
N ASP A 4 4.46 -2.62 -13.48
CA ASP A 4 3.96 -1.60 -14.41
C ASP A 4 3.10 -2.28 -15.48
N GLY A 5 2.09 -1.58 -15.97
CA GLY A 5 1.15 -2.10 -16.97
C GLY A 5 1.73 -2.31 -18.36
N ALA A 6 3.05 -2.36 -18.48
CA ALA A 6 3.71 -2.49 -19.76
C ALA A 6 3.22 -3.75 -20.47
N ASN A 7 2.90 -3.64 -21.76
CA ASN A 7 2.37 -4.77 -22.56
C ASN A 7 3.28 -6.01 -22.53
N VAL A 8 4.60 -5.80 -22.41
CA VAL A 8 5.61 -6.86 -22.26
C VAL A 8 5.42 -7.65 -20.96
N VAL A 9 4.90 -7.01 -19.91
CA VAL A 9 4.73 -7.59 -18.58
C VAL A 9 3.31 -8.12 -18.38
N ALA A 10 2.29 -7.34 -18.77
CA ALA A 10 0.86 -7.64 -18.58
C ALA A 10 0.24 -8.55 -19.67
N GLY A 11 0.98 -8.84 -20.75
CA GLY A 11 0.46 -9.57 -21.91
C GLY A 11 -0.09 -10.96 -21.57
N ARG A 12 -1.36 -11.22 -21.92
CA ARG A 12 -2.06 -12.49 -21.62
C ARG A 12 -1.56 -13.69 -22.45
N LEU A 13 -1.00 -13.44 -23.63
CA LEU A 13 -0.59 -14.48 -24.58
C LEU A 13 0.92 -14.75 -24.58
N GLY A 14 1.74 -13.80 -24.13
CA GLY A 14 3.20 -13.97 -24.09
C GLY A 14 3.94 -12.97 -23.19
N GLY A 15 3.22 -12.25 -22.33
CA GLY A 15 3.85 -11.34 -21.38
C GLY A 15 4.54 -12.09 -20.25
N VAL A 16 5.47 -11.43 -19.56
CA VAL A 16 6.25 -11.98 -18.43
C VAL A 16 5.33 -12.63 -17.38
N GLN A 17 4.19 -12.01 -17.08
CA GLN A 17 3.18 -12.56 -16.18
C GLN A 17 2.68 -13.95 -16.62
N LYS A 18 2.45 -14.17 -17.92
CA LYS A 18 2.01 -15.46 -18.43
C LYS A 18 3.13 -16.49 -18.28
N LEU A 19 4.33 -16.15 -18.72
CA LEU A 19 5.49 -17.03 -18.64
C LEU A 19 5.78 -17.49 -17.20
N ILE A 20 5.69 -16.58 -16.23
CA ILE A 20 5.84 -16.92 -14.82
C ILE A 20 4.72 -17.85 -14.35
N ARG A 21 3.46 -17.61 -14.75
CA ARG A 21 2.33 -18.44 -14.34
C ARG A 21 2.31 -19.82 -14.99
N ASP A 22 2.88 -19.97 -16.18
CA ASP A 22 3.02 -21.27 -16.84
C ASP A 22 3.99 -22.18 -16.06
N ILE A 23 4.98 -21.60 -15.34
CA ILE A 23 5.92 -22.32 -14.46
C ILE A 23 5.37 -22.43 -13.03
N VAL A 24 4.79 -21.36 -12.50
CA VAL A 24 4.27 -21.26 -11.14
C VAL A 24 2.81 -20.78 -11.19
N PRO A 25 1.83 -21.70 -11.30
CA PRO A 25 0.42 -21.34 -11.49
C PRO A 25 -0.18 -20.49 -10.37
N ARG A 26 0.41 -20.54 -9.17
CA ARG A 26 -0.01 -19.77 -7.99
C ARG A 26 0.61 -18.37 -7.92
N ALA A 27 1.44 -17.99 -8.88
CA ALA A 27 2.07 -16.68 -8.91
C ALA A 27 1.03 -15.57 -9.15
N ASN A 28 0.84 -14.72 -8.14
CA ASN A 28 -0.07 -13.59 -8.22
C ASN A 28 0.56 -12.44 -8.98
N TYR A 29 -0.14 -11.97 -10.00
CA TYR A 29 0.18 -10.73 -10.68
C TYR A 29 -0.75 -9.63 -10.23
N VAL A 30 -0.17 -8.51 -9.81
CA VAL A 30 -0.89 -7.31 -9.43
C VAL A 30 -0.37 -6.17 -10.29
N HIS A 31 -1.27 -5.50 -10.98
CA HIS A 31 -0.94 -4.28 -11.70
C HIS A 31 -0.77 -3.13 -10.71
N CYS A 32 0.32 -2.37 -10.83
CA CYS A 32 0.53 -1.18 -10.02
C CYS A 32 -0.38 -0.05 -10.51
N SER A 33 -1.28 0.44 -9.66
CA SER A 33 -2.19 1.56 -9.99
C SER A 33 -1.69 2.90 -9.46
N ASN A 34 -0.40 3.03 -9.14
CA ASN A 34 0.14 4.27 -8.58
C ASN A 34 -0.02 5.45 -9.55
N HIS A 35 0.30 5.24 -10.83
CA HIS A 35 0.12 6.27 -11.85
C HIS A 35 -1.35 6.70 -11.98
N SER A 36 -2.27 5.75 -11.92
CA SER A 36 -3.71 6.05 -11.93
C SER A 36 -4.12 6.86 -10.71
N LEU A 37 -3.58 6.54 -9.53
CA LEU A 37 -3.84 7.27 -8.30
C LEU A 37 -3.32 8.72 -8.39
N ASP A 38 -2.09 8.89 -8.84
CA ASP A 38 -1.46 10.21 -9.04
C ASP A 38 -2.27 11.06 -10.03
N LEU A 39 -2.72 10.44 -11.13
CA LEU A 39 -3.55 11.11 -12.13
C LEU A 39 -4.91 11.52 -11.54
N VAL A 40 -5.60 10.63 -10.82
CA VAL A 40 -6.89 10.95 -10.20
C VAL A 40 -6.73 12.07 -9.19
N LEU A 41 -5.66 12.08 -8.39
CA LEU A 41 -5.38 13.16 -7.45
C LEU A 41 -5.22 14.51 -8.17
N ALA A 42 -4.39 14.56 -9.22
CA ALA A 42 -4.15 15.77 -9.99
C ALA A 42 -5.42 16.28 -10.69
N VAL A 43 -6.16 15.38 -11.34
CA VAL A 43 -7.38 15.70 -12.07
C VAL A 43 -8.49 16.13 -11.13
N ALA A 44 -8.69 15.43 -10.00
CA ALA A 44 -9.70 15.80 -9.01
C ALA A 44 -9.41 17.21 -8.45
N TYR A 45 -8.15 17.56 -8.20
CA TYR A 45 -7.80 18.89 -7.69
C TYR A 45 -8.16 19.99 -8.69
N TYR A 46 -7.86 19.80 -9.98
CA TYR A 46 -8.15 20.80 -11.02
C TYR A 46 -9.64 20.91 -11.33
N LEU A 47 -10.36 19.79 -11.35
CA LEU A 47 -11.76 19.74 -11.81
C LEU A 47 -12.79 20.13 -10.73
N VAL A 48 -12.41 20.25 -9.45
CA VAL A 48 -13.30 20.76 -8.40
C VAL A 48 -13.81 22.17 -8.71
N GLU A 49 -12.98 22.99 -9.37
CA GLU A 49 -13.31 24.36 -9.77
C GLU A 49 -13.96 24.45 -11.17
N SER A 50 -14.31 23.30 -11.79
CA SER A 50 -14.95 23.30 -13.09
C SER A 50 -16.38 23.87 -13.04
N GLY A 51 -16.76 24.64 -14.07
CA GLY A 51 -18.11 25.19 -14.20
C GLY A 51 -19.19 24.16 -14.52
N ASP A 52 -18.79 22.94 -14.88
CA ASP A 52 -19.72 21.82 -15.09
C ASP A 52 -20.05 21.13 -13.75
N SER A 53 -21.33 21.10 -13.41
CA SER A 53 -21.79 20.62 -12.11
C SER A 53 -21.56 19.12 -11.92
N GLU A 54 -21.64 18.33 -12.99
CA GLU A 54 -21.42 16.88 -12.92
C GLU A 54 -19.92 16.61 -12.69
N THR A 55 -19.06 17.20 -13.52
CA THR A 55 -17.60 17.08 -13.44
C THR A 55 -17.06 17.54 -12.08
N SER A 56 -17.45 18.73 -11.62
CA SER A 56 -17.04 19.23 -10.30
C SER A 56 -17.62 18.42 -9.14
N GLY A 57 -18.79 17.80 -9.31
CA GLY A 57 -19.39 16.87 -8.36
C GLY A 57 -18.57 15.58 -8.22
N LEU A 58 -18.23 14.93 -9.34
CA LEU A 58 -17.37 13.76 -9.37
C LEU A 58 -15.98 14.05 -8.81
N ALA A 59 -15.35 15.16 -9.20
CA ALA A 59 -14.04 15.57 -8.71
C ALA A 59 -14.03 15.75 -7.18
N ARG A 60 -15.07 16.38 -6.62
CA ARG A 60 -15.26 16.48 -5.16
C ARG A 60 -15.41 15.12 -4.49
N SER A 61 -16.14 14.20 -5.10
CA SER A 61 -16.31 12.85 -4.56
C SER A 61 -14.99 12.07 -4.51
N TYR A 62 -14.16 12.17 -5.55
CA TYR A 62 -12.82 11.56 -5.57
C TYR A 62 -11.89 12.21 -4.56
N ARG A 63 -11.86 13.54 -4.50
CA ARG A 63 -11.07 14.26 -3.50
C ARG A 63 -11.45 13.81 -2.10
N LYS A 64 -12.75 13.73 -1.79
CA LYS A 64 -13.24 13.25 -0.49
C LYS A 64 -12.78 11.82 -0.20
N ALA A 65 -12.82 10.91 -1.17
CA ALA A 65 -12.35 9.54 -0.99
C ALA A 65 -10.83 9.46 -0.74
N LEU A 66 -10.04 10.28 -1.44
CA LEU A 66 -8.58 10.33 -1.30
C LEU A 66 -8.12 10.99 0.01
N THR A 67 -8.94 11.87 0.58
CA THR A 67 -8.69 12.52 1.88
C THR A 67 -9.45 11.85 3.02
N ASP A 68 -10.09 10.71 2.81
CA ASP A 68 -10.76 9.99 3.89
C ASP A 68 -9.73 9.26 4.74
N ILE A 69 -9.88 9.29 6.07
CA ILE A 69 -8.92 8.62 6.96
C ILE A 69 -8.88 7.11 6.76
N ASP A 70 -9.98 6.49 6.29
CA ASP A 70 -10.03 5.06 5.97
C ASP A 70 -9.14 4.72 4.78
N PHE A 71 -8.79 5.71 3.95
CA PHE A 71 -7.82 5.57 2.87
C PHE A 71 -6.41 6.00 3.30
N VAL A 72 -6.29 7.14 3.98
CA VAL A 72 -5.01 7.75 4.37
C VAL A 72 -4.25 6.87 5.37
N ILE A 73 -4.93 6.29 6.35
CA ILE A 73 -4.30 5.45 7.38
C ILE A 73 -3.62 4.22 6.74
N PRO A 74 -4.34 3.36 5.96
CA PRO A 74 -3.70 2.28 5.24
C PRO A 74 -2.57 2.74 4.33
N LEU A 75 -2.72 3.87 3.63
CA LEU A 75 -1.69 4.38 2.73
C LEU A 75 -0.37 4.67 3.46
N ILE A 76 -0.42 5.36 4.60
CA ILE A 76 0.78 5.67 5.41
C ILE A 76 1.41 4.39 5.98
N VAL A 77 0.59 3.47 6.49
CA VAL A 77 1.06 2.20 7.05
C VAL A 77 1.72 1.34 5.97
N VAL A 78 1.07 1.19 4.82
CA VAL A 78 1.61 0.42 3.68
C VAL A 78 2.91 1.06 3.18
N ASN A 79 2.99 2.39 3.11
CA ASN A 79 4.22 3.07 2.74
C ASN A 79 5.38 2.74 3.70
N ARG A 80 5.12 2.60 5.01
CA ARG A 80 6.14 2.15 5.98
C ARG A 80 6.61 0.74 5.68
N VAL A 81 5.68 -0.19 5.42
CA VAL A 81 6.01 -1.60 5.07
C VAL A 81 6.79 -1.67 3.76
N PHE A 82 6.41 -0.88 2.75
CA PHE A 82 7.11 -0.82 1.47
C PHE A 82 8.49 -0.19 1.59
N CYS A 83 8.68 0.85 2.42
CA CYS A 83 10.00 1.38 2.72
C CYS A 83 10.94 0.31 3.28
N THR A 84 10.46 -0.53 4.20
CA THR A 84 11.23 -1.64 4.80
C THR A 84 11.62 -2.69 3.77
N THR A 85 10.70 -3.03 2.85
CA THR A 85 10.89 -4.10 1.87
C THR A 85 11.54 -3.63 0.56
N LYS A 86 11.65 -2.32 0.34
CA LYS A 86 12.21 -1.70 -0.87
C LYS A 86 13.61 -2.23 -1.25
N PRO A 87 14.61 -2.32 -0.34
CA PRO A 87 15.94 -2.80 -0.72
C PRO A 87 15.93 -4.22 -1.31
N TYR A 88 14.95 -5.03 -0.89
CA TYR A 88 14.78 -6.42 -1.36
C TYR A 88 14.05 -6.47 -2.69
N ALA A 89 13.03 -5.63 -2.86
CA ALA A 89 12.38 -5.45 -4.15
C ALA A 89 13.39 -5.01 -5.22
N GLU A 90 14.31 -4.11 -4.88
CA GLU A 90 15.38 -3.67 -5.77
C GLU A 90 16.40 -4.78 -6.07
N GLN A 91 16.77 -5.60 -5.08
CA GLN A 91 17.64 -6.75 -5.28
C GLN A 91 17.02 -7.78 -6.23
N LEU A 92 15.75 -8.12 -6.04
CA LEU A 92 15.00 -9.04 -6.88
C LEU A 92 14.85 -8.56 -8.34
N GLN A 93 14.96 -7.25 -8.57
CA GLN A 93 14.87 -6.64 -9.89
C GLN A 93 16.21 -6.57 -10.62
N LYS A 94 17.34 -6.89 -9.96
CA LYS A 94 18.65 -6.88 -10.63
C LYS A 94 18.73 -8.02 -11.65
N PRO A 95 19.28 -7.78 -12.86
CA PRO A 95 19.49 -8.84 -13.85
C PRO A 95 20.40 -9.97 -13.34
N THR A 96 21.28 -9.66 -12.38
CA THR A 96 22.23 -10.58 -11.75
C THR A 96 21.71 -11.13 -10.41
N CYS A 97 20.41 -11.02 -10.14
CA CYS A 97 19.80 -11.41 -8.87
C CYS A 97 20.07 -12.89 -8.54
N ASP A 98 20.79 -13.11 -7.43
CA ASP A 98 20.92 -14.43 -6.79
C ASP A 98 19.67 -14.67 -5.93
N LEU A 99 18.74 -15.48 -6.44
CA LEU A 99 17.46 -15.76 -5.79
C LEU A 99 17.63 -16.40 -4.40
N LEU A 100 18.65 -17.24 -4.22
CA LEU A 100 18.89 -17.91 -2.94
C LEU A 100 19.38 -16.92 -1.89
N LYS A 101 20.32 -16.03 -2.25
CA LYS A 101 20.76 -14.95 -1.36
C LYS A 101 19.65 -13.95 -1.06
N CYS A 102 18.81 -13.63 -2.04
CA CYS A 102 17.66 -12.76 -1.83
C CYS A 102 16.67 -13.38 -0.84
N TYR A 103 16.37 -14.68 -0.99
CA TYR A 103 15.49 -15.40 -0.07
C TYR A 103 16.04 -15.39 1.36
N GLN A 104 17.32 -15.74 1.54
CA GLN A 104 17.97 -15.69 2.86
C GLN A 104 17.94 -14.29 3.46
N SER A 105 18.12 -13.25 2.63
CA SER A 105 18.08 -11.86 3.09
C SER A 105 16.66 -11.41 3.47
N MET A 106 15.60 -11.99 2.88
CA MET A 106 14.20 -11.66 3.20
C MET A 106 13.73 -12.15 4.58
N GLU A 107 14.49 -12.99 5.26
CA GLU A 107 14.22 -13.38 6.64
C GLU A 107 14.32 -12.16 7.57
N HIS A 108 15.30 -11.28 7.38
CA HIS A 108 15.53 -10.13 8.26
C HIS A 108 14.39 -9.09 8.25
N PRO A 109 13.85 -8.63 7.10
CA PRO A 109 12.69 -7.75 7.08
C PRO A 109 11.45 -8.38 7.67
N SER A 110 11.27 -9.68 7.47
CA SER A 110 10.08 -10.39 7.96
C SER A 110 10.09 -10.43 9.48
N THR A 111 11.24 -10.77 10.06
CA THR A 111 11.45 -10.71 11.51
C THR A 111 11.31 -9.29 12.03
N TYR A 112 11.93 -8.31 11.37
CA TYR A 112 11.81 -6.90 11.75
C TYR A 112 10.35 -6.40 11.70
N LEU A 113 9.59 -6.69 10.64
CA LEU A 113 8.18 -6.33 10.53
C LEU A 113 7.32 -7.02 11.60
N ALA A 114 7.63 -8.27 11.96
CA ALA A 114 6.95 -8.99 13.03
C ALA A 114 7.27 -8.41 14.42
N GLU A 115 8.51 -7.96 14.64
CA GLU A 115 8.94 -7.29 15.88
C GLU A 115 8.34 -5.90 16.03
N LEU A 116 8.15 -5.18 14.91
CA LEU A 116 7.50 -3.86 14.87
C LEU A 116 6.09 -3.84 15.47
N ILE A 117 5.41 -4.98 15.58
CA ILE A 117 4.09 -5.12 16.22
C ILE A 117 4.17 -4.83 17.71
N TYR A 118 5.30 -5.12 18.35
CA TYR A 118 5.52 -5.01 19.79
C TYR A 118 6.27 -3.73 20.18
N ASP A 119 6.73 -2.93 19.21
CA ASP A 119 7.43 -1.68 19.45
C ASP A 119 6.45 -0.49 19.46
N ASP A 120 5.96 -0.18 20.65
CA ASP A 120 5.07 0.97 20.87
C ASP A 120 5.71 2.30 20.43
N ASN A 121 7.04 2.43 20.46
CA ASN A 121 7.69 3.66 20.03
C ASN A 121 7.55 3.85 18.51
N GLN A 122 7.70 2.78 17.73
CA GLN A 122 7.60 2.82 16.28
C GLN A 122 6.19 3.15 15.80
N VAL A 123 5.17 2.54 16.41
CA VAL A 123 3.77 2.86 16.07
C VAL A 123 3.41 4.28 16.48
N ASN A 124 3.88 4.76 17.64
CA ASN A 124 3.65 6.15 18.06
C ASN A 124 4.40 7.15 17.17
N GLU A 125 5.63 6.86 16.75
CA GLU A 125 6.37 7.71 15.80
C GLU A 125 5.63 7.81 14.47
N LEU A 126 5.13 6.69 13.94
CA LEU A 126 4.38 6.68 12.70
C LEU A 126 3.02 7.38 12.84
N TYR A 127 2.35 7.21 13.97
CA TYR A 127 1.12 7.93 14.27
C TYR A 127 1.33 9.45 14.34
N ASN A 128 2.44 9.91 14.94
CA ASN A 128 2.80 11.33 14.94
C ASN A 128 3.09 11.87 13.54
N LYS A 129 3.66 11.05 12.65
CA LYS A 129 3.82 11.43 11.23
C LYS A 129 2.46 11.52 10.53
N PHE A 130 1.54 10.62 10.84
CA PHE A 130 0.16 10.65 10.34
C PHE A 130 -0.59 11.90 10.81
N THR A 131 -0.55 12.25 12.10
CA THR A 131 -1.24 13.45 12.59
C THR A 131 -0.70 14.71 11.94
N LYS A 132 0.63 14.84 11.83
CA LYS A 132 1.27 15.94 11.12
C LYS A 132 0.88 15.99 9.64
N PHE A 133 0.79 14.83 8.98
CA PHE A 133 0.36 14.77 7.58
C PHE A 133 -1.08 15.25 7.42
N ILE A 134 -2.00 14.83 8.29
CA ILE A 134 -3.40 15.26 8.28
C ILE A 134 -3.51 16.76 8.52
N GLU A 135 -2.80 17.30 9.52
CA GLU A 135 -2.78 18.73 9.83
C GLU A 135 -2.28 19.56 8.64
N LEU A 136 -1.16 19.15 8.01
CA LEU A 136 -0.57 19.87 6.88
C LEU A 136 -1.45 19.88 5.63
N ASN A 137 -2.33 18.89 5.47
CA ASN A 137 -3.19 18.75 4.29
C ASN A 137 -4.66 19.09 4.59
N GLU A 138 -4.96 19.65 5.76
CA GLU A 138 -6.31 20.03 6.20
C GLU A 138 -7.32 18.87 6.06
N ILE A 139 -6.88 17.66 6.39
CA ILE A 139 -7.73 16.47 6.34
C ILE A 139 -8.55 16.38 7.63
N ASP A 140 -9.83 16.01 7.53
CA ASP A 140 -10.68 15.79 8.69
C ASP A 140 -10.24 14.53 9.44
N ASN A 141 -9.90 14.66 10.73
CA ASN A 141 -9.42 13.56 11.57
C ASN A 141 -10.56 12.88 12.34
N CYS A 142 -11.65 12.54 11.64
CA CYS A 142 -12.84 11.92 12.24
C CYS A 142 -13.00 10.47 11.77
N LEU A 143 -13.39 9.59 12.69
CA LEU A 143 -13.78 8.23 12.34
C LEU A 143 -14.94 8.23 11.35
N SER A 144 -14.79 7.44 10.28
CA SER A 144 -15.91 7.18 9.38
C SER A 144 -17.05 6.49 10.12
N ARG A 145 -18.27 6.53 9.56
CA ARG A 145 -19.43 5.86 10.15
C ARG A 145 -19.22 4.35 10.35
N THR A 146 -18.38 3.73 9.53
CA THR A 146 -18.08 2.30 9.63
C THR A 146 -17.01 2.06 10.68
N ALA A 147 -15.95 2.87 10.69
CA ALA A 147 -14.88 2.77 11.67
C ALA A 147 -15.36 3.08 13.09
N SER A 148 -16.23 4.08 13.27
CA SER A 148 -16.77 4.46 14.59
C SER A 148 -17.66 3.40 15.25
N ARG A 149 -18.10 2.38 14.49
CA ARG A 149 -18.79 1.22 15.07
C ARG A 149 -17.86 0.24 15.76
N ARG A 150 -16.55 0.28 15.44
CA ARG A 150 -15.55 -0.69 15.88
C ARG A 150 -14.44 -0.08 16.73
N TYR A 151 -14.17 1.21 16.58
CA TYR A 151 -13.06 1.89 17.25
C TYR A 151 -13.56 3.11 18.01
N GLU A 152 -12.99 3.33 19.20
CA GLU A 152 -13.30 4.49 20.05
C GLU A 152 -12.55 5.74 19.60
N SER A 153 -11.34 5.57 19.05
CA SER A 153 -10.54 6.67 18.54
C SER A 153 -9.86 6.36 17.19
N VAL A 154 -9.45 7.41 16.47
CA VAL A 154 -8.63 7.26 15.25
C VAL A 154 -7.31 6.56 15.57
N LYS A 155 -6.76 6.76 16.77
CA LYS A 155 -5.53 6.09 17.20
C LYS A 155 -5.72 4.58 17.31
N ASP A 156 -6.84 4.13 17.86
CA ASP A 156 -7.14 2.69 17.96
C ASP A 156 -7.30 2.06 16.58
N TYR A 157 -8.00 2.75 15.68
CA TYR A 157 -8.13 2.32 14.29
C TYR A 157 -6.76 2.25 13.60
N PHE A 158 -5.93 3.30 13.75
CA PHE A 158 -4.58 3.34 13.20
C PHE A 158 -3.73 2.17 13.68
N ILE A 159 -3.76 1.87 14.98
CA ILE A 159 -3.01 0.76 15.58
C ILE A 159 -3.49 -0.58 15.03
N ASP A 160 -4.80 -0.79 14.88
CA ASP A 160 -5.35 -2.04 14.31
C ASP A 160 -4.91 -2.23 12.84
N VAL A 161 -4.97 -1.17 12.04
CA VAL A 161 -4.48 -1.18 10.65
C VAL A 161 -2.97 -1.45 10.62
N TYR A 162 -2.19 -0.75 11.45
CA TYR A 162 -0.75 -0.95 11.57
C TYR A 162 -0.41 -2.41 11.88
N ARG A 163 -1.06 -3.01 12.88
CA ARG A 163 -0.88 -4.42 13.25
C ARG A 163 -1.29 -5.36 12.12
N THR A 164 -2.38 -5.06 11.43
CA THR A 164 -2.87 -5.88 10.31
C THR A 164 -1.85 -5.96 9.16
N PHE A 165 -1.22 -4.83 8.80
CA PHE A 165 -0.25 -4.77 7.70
C PHE A 165 1.17 -5.21 8.10
N THR A 166 1.52 -5.19 9.38
CA THR A 166 2.83 -5.65 9.90
C THR A 166 2.85 -7.13 10.25
N GLN A 167 1.68 -7.77 10.43
CA GLN A 167 1.57 -9.22 10.58
C GLN A 167 1.92 -9.95 9.28
N VAL A 168 3.21 -10.23 9.08
CA VAL A 168 3.68 -11.13 8.01
C VAL A 168 3.38 -12.57 8.42
N LYS A 169 2.25 -13.13 7.96
CA LYS A 169 1.98 -14.57 8.10
C LYS A 169 2.80 -15.34 7.07
N TYR A 170 3.82 -16.07 7.52
CA TYR A 170 4.49 -17.06 6.69
C TYR A 170 3.49 -18.15 6.28
N VAL A 171 3.24 -18.29 4.99
CA VAL A 171 2.77 -19.56 4.45
C VAL A 171 4.01 -20.44 4.36
N ARG A 172 4.18 -21.35 5.33
CA ARG A 172 5.15 -22.43 5.19
C ARG A 172 4.76 -23.24 3.96
N TRP A 173 5.59 -23.21 2.92
CA TRP A 173 5.54 -24.17 1.82
C TRP A 173 6.13 -25.51 2.30
N GLU A 174 5.58 -26.06 3.38
CA GLU A 174 5.79 -27.47 3.67
C GLU A 174 4.83 -28.25 2.78
N THR A 175 5.37 -29.16 1.97
CA THR A 175 4.71 -30.09 1.03
C THR A 175 4.27 -29.54 -0.34
N VAL A 176 5.21 -29.54 -1.28
CA VAL A 176 5.03 -30.19 -2.60
C VAL A 176 6.20 -31.13 -2.81
#